data_AF-A0A3D5KCV7-F1
#
_entry.id   AF-A0A3D5KCV7-F1
#
_cell.length_a   1.000
_cell.length_b   1.000
_cell.length_c   1.000
_cell.angle_alpha   90.00
_cell.angle_beta   90.00
_cell.angle_gamma   90.00
#
_symmetry.space_group_name_H-M   'P 1'
#
loop_
_entity.id
_entity.type
_entity.pdbx_description
1 polymer ?
#
loop_
_entity_poly.entity_id
_entity_poly.type
_entity_poly.pdbx_seq_one_letter_code
_entity_poly.pdbx_strand_id
1 'polypeptide(L)'
;MSNIEYQFGGQTIALLCDYKEILQKKIDIVCTKIGFNDSKIKWYIFNPKIRKTTIQNILVGMNGCDYGYCITDKNEIWISALSIQKCGSLTAYDKINSMIKLQKKADDFLANVIIDEITHIQTGSNHGQKDYDNKFIDNMRKYYLSPMERMMLKESNRI
;
A
#
# COMPACT_ATOMS: atom_id res chain seq x y z
N MET A 1 -17.97 6.53 7.41
CA MET A 1 -18.34 5.48 6.43
C MET A 1 -17.14 5.28 5.53
N SER A 2 -16.73 4.03 5.28
CA SER A 2 -15.56 3.73 4.44
C SER A 2 -15.89 3.93 2.95
N ASN A 3 -14.97 4.54 2.19
CA ASN A 3 -15.00 4.71 0.72
C ASN A 3 -14.43 3.48 -0.04
N ILE A 4 -14.40 2.31 0.61
CA ILE A 4 -13.88 1.06 0.07
C ILE A 4 -15.03 0.15 -0.41
N GLU A 5 -14.95 -0.31 -1.65
CA GLU A 5 -15.90 -1.24 -2.29
C GLU A 5 -15.23 -2.57 -2.66
N TYR A 6 -15.99 -3.67 -2.71
CA TYR A 6 -15.51 -4.95 -3.26
C TYR A 6 -15.97 -5.09 -4.71
N GLN A 7 -15.14 -5.67 -5.57
CA GLN A 7 -15.46 -5.84 -7.00
C GLN A 7 -15.84 -7.28 -7.41
N PHE A 8 -16.10 -8.19 -6.47
CA PHE A 8 -16.52 -9.56 -6.81
C PHE A 8 -17.87 -9.89 -6.16
N GLY A 9 -18.75 -10.56 -6.92
CA GLY A 9 -20.08 -10.95 -6.47
C GLY A 9 -20.11 -12.35 -5.83
N GLY A 10 -20.85 -12.49 -4.72
CA GLY A 10 -21.22 -13.78 -4.13
C GLY A 10 -20.37 -14.27 -2.94
N GLN A 11 -21.06 -14.53 -1.82
CA GLN A 11 -20.81 -15.45 -0.69
C GLN A 11 -19.41 -15.66 -0.04
N THR A 12 -18.37 -14.90 -0.37
CA THR A 12 -17.10 -14.90 0.42
C THR A 12 -17.12 -13.85 1.55
N ILE A 13 -18.30 -13.44 2.02
CA ILE A 13 -18.50 -12.17 2.75
C ILE A 13 -17.94 -12.23 4.19
N ALA A 14 -17.92 -13.40 4.84
CA ALA A 14 -17.55 -13.52 6.25
C ALA A 14 -16.03 -13.46 6.55
N LEU A 15 -15.16 -13.85 5.61
CA LEU A 15 -13.69 -13.71 5.75
C LEU A 15 -13.17 -12.36 5.26
N LEU A 16 -14.03 -11.58 4.61
CA LEU A 16 -13.65 -10.33 3.95
C LEU A 16 -13.97 -9.09 4.76
N CYS A 17 -14.95 -9.12 5.67
CA CYS A 17 -15.31 -7.96 6.50
C CYS A 17 -14.09 -7.31 7.19
N ASP A 18 -13.11 -8.11 7.61
CA ASP A 18 -11.86 -7.62 8.21
C ASP A 18 -10.98 -6.84 7.23
N TYR A 19 -11.05 -7.12 5.92
CA TYR A 19 -10.15 -6.48 4.94
C TYR A 19 -10.49 -5.02 4.69
N LYS A 20 -11.77 -4.66 4.72
CA LYS A 20 -12.15 -3.25 4.66
C LYS A 20 -11.61 -2.48 5.86
N GLU A 21 -11.71 -3.05 7.05
CA GLU A 21 -11.20 -2.41 8.27
C GLU A 21 -9.67 -2.34 8.28
N ILE A 22 -8.98 -3.43 7.95
CA ILE A 22 -7.51 -3.47 7.85
C ILE A 22 -7.02 -2.47 6.81
N LEU A 23 -7.65 -2.44 5.63
CA LEU A 23 -7.27 -1.53 4.56
C LEU A 23 -7.55 -0.08 4.95
N GLN A 24 -8.73 0.23 5.49
CA GLN A 24 -9.06 1.58 5.94
C GLN A 24 -8.07 2.08 6.98
N LYS A 25 -7.79 1.28 8.03
CA LYS A 25 -6.80 1.63 9.06
C LYS A 25 -5.43 1.92 8.45
N LYS A 26 -5.02 1.14 7.46
CA LYS A 26 -3.73 1.37 6.79
C LYS A 26 -3.75 2.62 5.92
N ILE A 27 -4.82 2.86 5.16
CA ILE A 27 -5.01 4.08 4.36
C ILE A 27 -4.93 5.30 5.28
N ASP A 28 -5.64 5.31 6.41
CA ASP A 28 -5.67 6.43 7.34
C ASP A 28 -4.26 6.74 7.87
N ILE A 29 -3.49 5.71 8.25
CA ILE A 29 -2.10 5.85 8.71
C ILE A 29 -1.20 6.41 7.59
N VAL A 30 -1.28 5.85 6.38
CA VAL A 30 -0.46 6.28 5.23
C VAL A 30 -0.79 7.72 4.88
N CYS A 31 -2.07 8.03 4.64
CA CYS A 31 -2.55 9.35 4.24
C CYS A 31 -2.17 10.42 5.25
N THR A 32 -2.35 10.14 6.55
CA THR A 32 -1.95 11.05 7.64
C THR A 32 -0.45 11.34 7.60
N LYS A 33 0.39 10.31 7.45
CA LYS A 33 1.85 10.47 7.46
C LYS A 33 2.38 11.22 6.24
N ILE A 34 1.83 10.96 5.06
CA ILE A 34 2.30 11.57 3.81
C ILE A 34 1.61 12.91 3.49
N GLY A 35 0.55 13.25 4.23
CA GLY A 35 -0.26 14.45 4.01
C GLY A 35 -1.13 14.37 2.74
N PHE A 36 -1.68 13.19 2.46
CA PHE A 36 -2.57 12.97 1.32
C PHE A 36 -4.03 13.02 1.76
N ASN A 37 -4.88 13.69 0.98
CA ASN A 37 -6.33 13.75 1.20
C ASN A 37 -7.01 12.80 0.23
N ASP A 38 -7.54 11.69 0.74
CA ASP A 38 -8.17 10.65 -0.06
C ASP A 38 -9.70 10.83 -0.20
N SER A 39 -10.28 11.95 0.23
CA SER A 39 -11.73 12.19 0.20
C SER A 39 -12.39 12.07 -1.18
N LYS A 40 -11.61 12.21 -2.26
CA LYS A 40 -12.06 12.05 -3.65
C LYS A 40 -11.68 10.70 -4.27
N ILE A 41 -10.96 9.87 -3.52
CA ILE A 41 -10.49 8.56 -3.99
C ILE A 41 -11.57 7.53 -3.71
N LYS A 42 -11.83 6.70 -4.71
CA LYS A 42 -12.61 5.47 -4.55
C LYS A 42 -11.64 4.31 -4.42
N TRP A 43 -11.76 3.57 -3.33
CA TRP A 43 -10.90 2.43 -3.06
C TRP A 43 -11.65 1.14 -3.37
N TYR A 44 -10.96 0.21 -4.01
CA TYR A 44 -11.51 -1.08 -4.37
C TYR A 44 -10.65 -2.20 -3.83
N ILE A 45 -11.28 -3.24 -3.30
CA ILE A 45 -10.61 -4.50 -2.99
C ILE A 45 -10.94 -5.50 -4.10
N PHE A 46 -9.91 -6.03 -4.75
CA PHE A 46 -10.07 -7.07 -5.77
C PHE A 46 -9.38 -8.38 -5.38
N ASN A 47 -9.86 -9.49 -5.93
CA ASN A 47 -9.22 -10.79 -5.76
C ASN A 47 -8.38 -11.11 -7.01
N PRO A 48 -7.04 -11.18 -6.90
CA PRO A 48 -6.18 -11.47 -8.06
C PRO A 48 -6.37 -12.90 -8.59
N LYS A 49 -6.96 -13.82 -7.80
CA LYS A 49 -7.16 -15.24 -8.19
C LYS A 49 -8.12 -15.48 -9.37
N ILE A 50 -8.80 -14.44 -9.88
CA ILE A 50 -9.77 -14.59 -10.99
C ILE A 50 -9.09 -14.48 -12.37
N ARG A 51 -7.80 -14.14 -12.43
CA ARG A 51 -7.04 -14.20 -13.67
C ARG A 51 -5.81 -15.05 -13.42
N LYS A 52 -5.83 -16.33 -13.86
CA LYS A 52 -4.75 -17.01 -14.64
C LYS A 52 -4.60 -18.52 -14.37
N THR A 53 -4.23 -19.24 -15.44
CA THR A 53 -3.92 -20.69 -15.52
C THR A 53 -2.58 -21.05 -14.85
N THR A 54 -2.39 -22.34 -14.51
CA THR A 54 -1.30 -22.92 -13.69
C THR A 54 0.13 -22.46 -14.00
N ILE A 55 0.47 -22.12 -15.25
CA ILE A 55 1.83 -21.67 -15.66
C ILE A 55 2.12 -20.22 -15.24
N GLN A 56 1.09 -19.39 -15.06
CA GLN A 56 1.24 -17.99 -14.71
C GLN A 56 1.46 -17.73 -13.21
N ASN A 57 1.30 -18.75 -12.37
CA ASN A 57 1.60 -18.68 -10.93
C ASN A 57 3.11 -18.47 -10.64
N ILE A 58 3.99 -18.82 -11.59
CA ILE A 58 5.45 -18.66 -11.47
C ILE A 58 5.88 -17.22 -11.77
N LEU A 59 5.03 -16.42 -12.43
CA LEU A 59 5.29 -15.03 -12.81
C LEU A 59 4.56 -13.99 -11.93
N VAL A 60 3.84 -14.44 -10.90
CA VAL A 60 3.14 -13.57 -9.94
C VAL A 60 4.19 -12.76 -9.16
N GLY A 61 4.14 -11.43 -9.28
CA GLY A 61 5.09 -10.50 -8.66
C GLY A 61 6.11 -9.87 -9.61
N MET A 62 6.07 -10.18 -10.92
CA MET A 62 6.95 -9.54 -11.91
C MET A 62 6.33 -8.31 -12.61
N ASN A 63 5.01 -8.13 -12.51
CA ASN A 63 4.29 -6.94 -12.99
C ASN A 63 3.54 -6.35 -11.80
N GLY A 64 3.94 -5.20 -11.25
CA GLY A 64 3.42 -4.60 -9.99
C GLY A 64 1.88 -4.58 -9.80
N CYS A 65 1.12 -4.70 -10.90
CA CYS A 65 -0.34 -4.87 -10.97
C CYS A 65 -0.95 -6.03 -10.15
N ASP A 66 -0.15 -6.98 -9.66
CA ASP A 66 -0.65 -8.12 -8.87
C ASP A 66 -1.08 -7.71 -7.44
N TYR A 67 -0.58 -6.58 -6.95
CA TYR A 67 -0.79 -6.13 -5.57
C TYR A 67 -1.61 -4.85 -5.45
N GLY A 68 -1.49 -3.95 -6.42
CA GLY A 68 -2.24 -2.72 -6.53
C GLY A 68 -2.29 -2.24 -7.98
N TYR A 69 -3.25 -1.39 -8.30
CA TYR A 69 -3.20 -0.51 -9.47
C TYR A 69 -4.13 0.69 -9.25
N CYS A 70 -4.01 1.73 -10.07
CA CYS A 70 -4.93 2.85 -10.05
C CYS A 70 -5.40 3.25 -11.45
N ILE A 71 -6.50 4.00 -11.48
CA ILE A 71 -6.99 4.70 -12.67
C ILE A 71 -7.00 6.19 -12.32
N THR A 72 -5.95 6.89 -12.73
CA THR A 72 -5.68 8.29 -12.35
C THR A 72 -6.82 9.23 -12.70
N ASP A 73 -7.33 9.14 -13.93
CA ASP A 73 -8.38 10.03 -14.43
C ASP A 73 -9.73 9.85 -13.71
N LYS A 74 -9.91 8.69 -13.05
CA LYS A 74 -11.12 8.37 -12.29
C LYS A 74 -10.95 8.51 -10.78
N ASN A 75 -9.73 8.79 -10.30
CA ASN A 75 -9.39 8.77 -8.87
C ASN A 75 -9.74 7.43 -8.21
N GLU A 76 -9.46 6.32 -8.89
CA GLU A 76 -9.76 4.97 -8.39
C GLU A 76 -8.46 4.25 -8.04
N ILE A 77 -8.38 3.68 -6.85
CA ILE A 77 -7.26 2.83 -6.42
C ILE A 77 -7.79 1.44 -6.07
N TRP A 78 -7.11 0.42 -6.58
CA TRP A 78 -7.48 -0.98 -6.47
C TRP A 78 -6.39 -1.73 -5.73
N ILE A 79 -6.73 -2.29 -4.57
CA ILE A 79 -5.80 -3.04 -3.72
C ILE A 79 -6.18 -4.51 -3.73
N SER A 80 -5.19 -5.38 -3.94
CA SER A 80 -5.42 -6.81 -3.96
C SER A 80 -5.69 -7.34 -2.55
N ALA A 81 -6.60 -8.31 -2.44
CA ALA A 81 -6.82 -9.05 -1.20
C ALA A 81 -5.54 -9.74 -0.68
N LEU A 82 -4.60 -10.11 -1.57
CA LEU A 82 -3.30 -10.70 -1.19
C LEU A 82 -2.42 -9.70 -0.44
N SER A 83 -2.41 -8.44 -0.86
CA SER A 83 -1.66 -7.36 -0.18
C SER A 83 -2.16 -7.16 1.24
N ILE A 84 -3.48 -7.23 1.43
CA ILE A 84 -4.13 -7.09 2.73
C ILE A 84 -3.83 -8.30 3.62
N GLN A 85 -3.86 -9.52 3.07
CA GLN A 85 -3.49 -10.75 3.78
C GLN A 85 -2.06 -10.73 4.31
N LYS A 86 -1.10 -10.26 3.50
CA LYS A 86 0.30 -10.13 3.92
C LYS A 86 0.49 -9.17 5.10
N CYS A 87 -0.41 -8.19 5.25
CA CYS A 87 -0.44 -7.33 6.43
C CYS A 87 -0.97 -8.05 7.68
N GLY A 88 -1.94 -8.97 7.52
CA GLY A 88 -2.60 -9.69 8.63
C GLY A 88 -1.83 -10.91 9.16
N SER A 89 -0.95 -11.52 8.36
CA SER A 89 -0.15 -12.69 8.76
C SER A 89 0.91 -12.43 9.85
N LEU A 90 1.11 -11.17 10.21
CA LEU A 90 1.99 -10.74 11.30
C LEU A 90 1.44 -11.10 12.70
N THR A 91 0.17 -11.45 12.84
CA THR A 91 -0.49 -11.57 14.17
C THR A 91 -0.13 -12.82 15.00
N ALA A 92 0.36 -13.91 14.39
CA ALA A 92 0.78 -15.12 15.11
C ALA A 92 2.31 -15.24 15.25
N TYR A 93 3.06 -14.85 14.21
CA TYR A 93 4.52 -14.98 14.17
C TYR A 93 5.24 -13.86 14.96
N ASP A 94 4.66 -12.64 14.99
CA ASP A 94 5.29 -11.51 15.70
C ASP A 94 5.19 -11.61 17.22
N LYS A 95 4.20 -12.33 17.76
CA LYS A 95 4.13 -12.61 19.20
C LYS A 95 5.32 -13.44 19.71
N ILE A 96 5.95 -14.23 18.82
CA ILE A 96 7.12 -15.05 19.14
C ILE A 96 8.42 -14.27 18.84
N ASN A 97 8.45 -13.50 17.76
CA ASN A 97 9.63 -12.71 17.38
C ASN A 97 9.84 -11.43 18.22
N SER A 98 8.80 -10.89 18.87
CA SER A 98 8.95 -9.71 19.75
C SER A 98 9.79 -9.97 21.00
N MET A 99 10.12 -11.23 21.30
CA MET A 99 11.00 -11.62 22.41
C MET A 99 12.50 -11.64 22.04
N ILE A 100 12.86 -11.60 20.75
CA ILE A 100 14.25 -11.75 20.31
C ILE A 100 14.63 -10.64 19.33
N LYS A 101 15.19 -9.56 19.90
CA LYS A 101 16.25 -8.68 19.36
C LYS A 101 16.08 -8.02 17.97
N LEU A 102 16.39 -6.72 18.01
CA LEU A 102 16.85 -5.83 16.94
C LEU A 102 15.75 -5.37 15.96
N GLN A 103 15.29 -4.14 16.20
CA GLN A 103 14.47 -3.31 15.31
C GLN A 103 15.10 -3.17 13.92
N LYS A 104 14.94 -4.16 13.05
CA LYS A 104 14.74 -3.87 11.63
C LYS A 104 13.29 -3.40 11.53
N LYS A 105 13.10 -2.14 11.13
CA LYS A 105 11.77 -1.58 10.88
C LYS A 105 11.06 -2.54 9.95
N ALA A 106 10.00 -3.21 10.44
CA ALA A 106 9.31 -4.22 9.67
C ALA A 106 8.88 -3.61 8.33
N ASP A 107 9.17 -4.33 7.25
CA ASP A 107 8.77 -3.91 5.90
C ASP A 107 7.24 -3.92 5.81
N ASP A 108 6.63 -2.74 5.86
CA ASP A 108 5.18 -2.54 5.83
C ASP A 108 4.66 -2.65 4.39
N PHE A 109 4.59 -3.89 3.90
CA PHE A 109 4.26 -4.19 2.51
C PHE A 109 2.97 -3.50 2.03
N LEU A 110 1.90 -3.53 2.82
CA LEU A 110 0.64 -2.91 2.43
C LEU A 110 0.77 -1.39 2.36
N ALA A 111 1.55 -0.76 3.24
CA ALA A 111 1.83 0.67 3.13
C ALA A 111 2.60 1.00 1.84
N ASN A 112 3.60 0.19 1.47
CA ASN A 112 4.37 0.40 0.25
C ASN A 112 3.46 0.36 -0.99
N VAL A 113 2.56 -0.63 -1.09
CA VAL A 113 1.59 -0.71 -2.18
C VAL A 113 0.68 0.51 -2.20
N ILE A 114 0.14 0.94 -1.05
CA ILE A 114 -0.73 2.13 -0.99
C ILE A 114 0.03 3.40 -1.40
N ILE A 115 1.29 3.55 -0.97
CA ILE A 115 2.13 4.71 -1.31
C ILE A 115 2.40 4.75 -2.81
N ASP A 116 2.67 3.61 -3.43
CA ASP A 116 2.89 3.46 -4.87
C ASP A 116 1.67 3.99 -5.66
N GLU A 117 0.47 3.48 -5.34
CA GLU A 117 -0.76 3.88 -6.03
C GLU A 117 -1.15 5.33 -5.78
N ILE A 118 -0.98 5.84 -4.55
CA ILE A 118 -1.19 7.27 -4.27
C ILE A 118 -0.21 8.12 -5.08
N THR A 119 1.04 7.66 -5.27
CA THR A 119 2.04 8.41 -6.03
C THR A 119 1.65 8.50 -7.51
N HIS A 120 1.11 7.44 -8.09
CA HIS A 120 0.52 7.49 -9.42
C HIS A 120 -0.63 8.50 -9.49
N ILE A 121 -1.57 8.51 -8.53
CA ILE A 121 -2.66 9.51 -8.46
C ILE A 121 -2.12 10.94 -8.38
N GLN A 122 -1.11 11.19 -7.54
CA GLN A 122 -0.58 12.54 -7.33
C GLN A 122 0.16 13.11 -8.53
N THR A 123 0.74 12.24 -9.37
CA THR A 123 1.65 12.66 -10.44
C THR A 123 1.09 12.42 -11.84
N GLY A 124 0.08 11.56 -12.00
CA GLY A 124 -0.38 11.10 -13.31
C GLY A 124 0.73 10.40 -14.13
N SER A 125 1.80 9.95 -13.46
CA SER A 125 3.06 9.50 -14.07
C SER A 125 3.33 8.05 -13.76
N ASN A 126 4.13 7.38 -14.60
CA ASN A 126 4.57 5.99 -14.43
C ASN A 126 5.99 5.92 -13.86
N HIS A 127 6.39 4.72 -13.40
CA HIS A 127 7.77 4.47 -12.93
C HIS A 127 8.84 4.89 -13.95
N GLY A 128 9.97 5.37 -13.45
CA GLY A 128 11.09 5.85 -14.27
C GLY A 128 10.89 7.25 -14.84
N GLN A 129 9.72 7.85 -14.64
CA GLN A 129 9.52 9.27 -14.86
C GLN A 129 9.97 10.04 -13.61
N LYS A 130 10.75 11.10 -13.82
CA LYS A 130 11.41 11.85 -12.74
C LYS A 130 10.41 12.39 -11.70
N ASP A 131 9.23 12.82 -12.14
CA ASP A 131 8.19 13.35 -11.25
C ASP A 131 7.60 12.26 -10.35
N TYR A 132 7.39 11.06 -10.90
CA TYR A 132 7.01 9.88 -10.13
C TYR A 132 8.09 9.53 -9.10
N ASP A 133 9.32 9.30 -9.55
CA ASP A 133 10.40 8.77 -8.70
C ASP A 133 10.71 9.71 -7.53
N ASN A 134 10.76 11.03 -7.80
CA ASN A 134 10.96 12.04 -6.75
C ASN A 134 9.81 12.05 -5.75
N LYS A 135 8.57 11.96 -6.23
CA LYS A 135 7.39 11.98 -5.37
C LYS A 135 7.27 10.72 -4.54
N PHE A 136 7.58 9.56 -5.12
CA PHE A 136 7.63 8.28 -4.43
C PHE A 136 8.63 8.32 -3.27
N ILE A 137 9.85 8.81 -3.51
CA ILE A 137 10.88 8.97 -2.47
C ILE A 137 10.41 9.94 -1.36
N ASP A 138 9.77 11.06 -1.70
CA ASP A 138 9.21 12.00 -0.72
C ASP A 138 8.14 11.33 0.14
N ASN A 139 7.20 10.62 -0.47
CA ASN A 139 6.13 9.90 0.25
C ASN A 139 6.70 8.80 1.16
N MET A 140 7.66 8.00 0.66
CA MET A 140 8.35 6.97 1.45
C MET A 140 9.09 7.57 2.65
N ARG A 141 9.81 8.69 2.45
CA ARG A 141 10.47 9.41 3.56
C ARG A 141 9.46 9.93 4.58
N LYS A 142 8.33 10.49 4.13
CA LYS A 142 7.28 10.96 5.04
C LYS A 142 6.66 9.82 5.86
N TYR A 143 6.50 8.65 5.25
CA TYR A 143 5.92 7.49 5.92
C TYR A 143 6.88 6.84 6.94
N TYR A 144 8.12 6.59 6.52
CA TYR A 144 9.09 5.85 7.32
C TYR A 144 9.92 6.72 8.25
N LEU A 145 10.12 8.02 7.99
CA LEU A 145 10.94 8.87 8.84
C LEU A 145 10.08 9.77 9.71
N SER A 146 10.46 9.90 10.98
CA SER A 146 9.94 10.89 11.90
C SER A 146 10.28 12.31 11.43
N PRO A 147 9.56 13.33 11.92
CA PRO A 147 9.89 14.73 11.62
C PRO A 147 11.35 15.08 11.91
N MET A 148 11.90 14.58 13.02
CA MET A 148 13.30 14.83 13.42
C MET A 148 14.29 14.21 12.43
N GLU A 149 14.10 12.93 12.07
CA GLU A 149 14.96 12.23 11.08
C GLU A 149 14.95 12.96 9.73
N ARG A 150 13.79 13.52 9.31
CA ARG A 150 13.68 14.30 8.08
C ARG A 150 14.41 15.64 8.15
N MET A 151 14.46 16.27 9.33
CA MET A 151 15.22 17.53 9.52
C MET A 151 16.72 17.29 9.41
N MET A 152 17.23 16.24 10.08
CA MET A 152 18.67 15.90 10.04
C MET A 152 19.16 15.59 8.62
N LEU A 153 18.38 14.86 7.81
CA LEU A 153 18.73 14.59 6.40
C LEU A 153 18.77 15.85 5.53
N LYS A 154 17.95 16.87 5.82
CA LYS A 154 17.98 18.13 5.08
C LYS A 154 19.24 18.94 5.40
N GLU A 155 19.75 18.84 6.62
CA GLU A 155 20.98 19.52 7.04
C GLU A 155 22.22 18.85 6.47
N SER A 156 22.27 17.51 6.41
CA SER A 156 23.41 16.78 5.82
C SER A 156 23.58 17.00 4.31
N ASN A 157 22.52 17.33 3.58
CA ASN A 157 22.57 17.61 2.13
C ASN A 157 22.86 19.09 1.80
N ARG A 158 23.14 19.93 2.80
CA ARG A 158 23.49 21.36 2.63
C ARG A 158 24.98 21.64 2.75
N ILE A 159 25.80 20.60 2.95
CA ILE A 159 27.26 20.68 3.08
C ILE A 159 27.91 20.33 1.74
#